data_AF-A0A1Y4WMA6-F1
#
_entry.id   AF-A0A1Y4WMA6-F1
#
_cell.length_a   1.000
_cell.length_b   1.000
_cell.length_c   1.000
_cell.angle_alpha   90.00
_cell.angle_beta   90.00
_cell.angle_gamma   90.00
#
_symmetry.space_group_name_H-M   'P 1'
#
loop_
_entity.id
_entity.type
_entity.pdbx_description
1 polymer ?
#
loop_
_entity_poly.entity_id
_entity_poly.type
_entity_poly.pdbx_seq_one_letter_code
_entity_poly.pdbx_strand_id
1 'polypeptide(L)'
;MDKKERVAMEEFGFALRVAREKRGLTQTQVMQLTGINNKTLSGYENGVSEPDLQTLATLLRLYHASADRLLRLESRPQARGLSADEAQLLALYRALPEETRGEVSAMLRALADHHREST
;
A
#
# COMPACT_ATOMS: atom_id res chain seq x y z
N MET A 1 -19.20 -5.36 -18.02
CA MET A 1 -18.68 -5.23 -16.65
C MET A 1 -19.47 -6.14 -15.74
N ASP A 2 -18.81 -7.13 -15.16
CA ASP A 2 -19.44 -8.02 -14.18
C ASP A 2 -19.81 -7.24 -12.90
N LYS A 3 -20.81 -7.70 -12.15
CA LYS A 3 -21.20 -7.12 -10.85
C LYS A 3 -20.00 -7.00 -9.91
N LYS A 4 -19.10 -7.99 -9.92
CA LYS A 4 -17.88 -8.00 -9.10
C LYS A 4 -16.92 -6.85 -9.48
N GLU A 5 -16.76 -6.62 -10.77
CA GLU A 5 -15.89 -5.57 -11.33
C GLU A 5 -16.43 -4.18 -11.00
N ARG A 6 -17.75 -3.98 -11.10
CA ARG A 6 -18.41 -2.73 -10.66
C ARG A 6 -18.15 -2.41 -9.19
N VAL A 7 -18.30 -3.40 -8.31
CA VAL A 7 -18.07 -3.22 -6.88
C VAL A 7 -16.61 -2.87 -6.60
N ALA A 8 -15.66 -3.53 -7.27
CA ALA A 8 -14.24 -3.21 -7.12
C ALA A 8 -13.91 -1.77 -7.55
N MET A 9 -14.49 -1.30 -8.66
CA MET A 9 -14.31 0.09 -9.12
C MET A 9 -14.91 1.12 -8.15
N GLU A 10 -16.09 0.84 -7.60
CA GLU A 10 -16.74 1.70 -6.60
C GLU A 10 -15.90 1.77 -5.30
N GLU A 11 -15.35 0.65 -4.83
CA GLU A 11 -14.46 0.62 -3.66
C GLU A 11 -13.16 1.39 -3.91
N PHE A 12 -12.56 1.23 -5.10
CA PHE A 12 -11.35 1.95 -5.49
C PHE A 12 -11.59 3.47 -5.55
N GLY A 13 -12.66 3.89 -6.21
CA GLY A 13 -13.05 5.30 -6.29
C GLY A 13 -13.27 5.92 -4.91
N PHE A 14 -13.97 5.20 -4.04
CA PHE A 14 -14.17 5.62 -2.66
C PHE A 14 -12.83 5.76 -1.90
N ALA A 15 -11.90 4.81 -2.04
CA ALA A 15 -10.59 4.89 -1.41
C ALA A 15 -9.79 6.11 -1.89
N LEU A 16 -9.86 6.44 -3.18
CA LEU A 16 -9.23 7.62 -3.77
C LEU A 16 -9.80 8.92 -3.20
N ARG A 17 -11.13 8.99 -3.06
CA ARG A 17 -11.81 10.12 -2.43
C ARG A 17 -11.36 10.32 -0.99
N VAL A 18 -11.31 9.24 -0.21
CA VAL A 18 -10.85 9.29 1.19
C VAL A 18 -9.40 9.76 1.28
N ALA A 19 -8.53 9.34 0.35
CA ALA A 19 -7.14 9.80 0.31
C ALA A 19 -7.04 11.32 0.04
N ARG A 20 -7.86 11.84 -0.89
CA ARG A 20 -7.98 13.28 -1.14
C ARG A 20 -8.45 14.04 0.09
N GLU A 21 -9.54 13.59 0.70
CA GLU A 21 -10.16 14.26 1.86
C GLU A 21 -9.24 14.27 3.08
N LYS A 22 -8.42 13.23 3.28
CA LYS A 22 -7.37 13.21 4.34
C LYS A 22 -6.29 14.27 4.16
N ARG A 23 -6.12 14.82 2.95
CA ARG A 23 -5.26 15.97 2.69
C ARG A 23 -5.99 17.32 2.82
N GLY A 24 -7.28 17.32 3.15
CA GLY A 24 -8.09 18.52 3.20
C GLY A 24 -8.30 19.17 1.83
N LEU A 25 -8.13 18.40 0.74
CA LEU A 25 -8.23 18.92 -0.62
C LEU A 25 -9.66 18.77 -1.16
N THR A 26 -10.14 19.81 -1.81
CA THR A 26 -11.32 19.76 -2.69
C THR A 26 -10.95 19.24 -4.08
N GLN A 27 -11.92 18.72 -4.82
CA GLN A 27 -11.69 18.29 -6.21
C GLN A 27 -11.20 19.45 -7.11
N THR A 28 -11.65 20.68 -6.86
CA THR A 28 -11.19 21.88 -7.58
C THR A 28 -9.73 22.19 -7.29
N GLN A 29 -9.28 22.05 -6.04
CA GLN A 29 -7.87 22.23 -5.70
C GLN A 29 -7.01 21.15 -6.35
N VAL A 30 -7.46 19.89 -6.39
CA VAL A 30 -6.74 18.83 -7.10
C VAL A 30 -6.61 19.16 -8.59
N MET A 31 -7.67 19.64 -9.23
CA MET A 31 -7.62 20.09 -10.62
C MET A 31 -6.59 21.21 -10.81
N GLN A 32 -6.56 22.21 -9.93
CA GLN A 32 -5.57 23.29 -10.00
C GLN A 32 -4.12 22.79 -9.83
N LEU A 33 -3.90 21.78 -9.00
CA LEU A 33 -2.57 21.25 -8.69
C LEU A 33 -2.06 20.22 -9.72
N THR A 34 -2.96 19.57 -10.45
CA THR A 34 -2.61 18.42 -11.32
C THR A 34 -3.01 18.59 -12.78
N GLY A 35 -3.90 19.52 -13.08
CA GLY A 35 -4.55 19.63 -14.40
C GLY A 35 -5.65 18.60 -14.67
N ILE A 36 -5.89 17.65 -13.75
CA ILE A 36 -6.95 16.65 -13.90
C ILE A 36 -8.32 17.34 -13.75
N ASN A 37 -9.14 17.28 -14.79
CA ASN A 37 -10.45 17.94 -14.77
C ASN A 37 -11.30 17.46 -13.59
N ASN A 38 -11.99 18.38 -12.92
CA ASN A 38 -12.86 18.10 -11.77
C ASN A 38 -13.89 16.99 -12.06
N LYS A 39 -14.54 17.03 -13.24
CA LYS A 39 -15.51 16.00 -13.66
C LYS A 39 -14.85 14.63 -13.83
N THR A 40 -13.64 14.59 -14.36
CA THR A 40 -12.85 13.36 -14.54
C THR A 40 -12.47 12.78 -13.18
N LEU A 41 -11.96 13.61 -12.26
CA LEU A 41 -11.66 13.20 -10.89
C LEU A 41 -12.91 12.68 -10.16
N SER A 42 -14.05 13.36 -10.32
CA SER A 42 -15.33 12.89 -9.78
C SER A 42 -15.75 11.55 -10.38
N GLY A 43 -15.50 11.33 -11.68
CA GLY A 43 -15.72 10.02 -12.33
C GLY A 43 -14.88 8.91 -11.71
N TYR A 44 -13.60 9.17 -11.42
CA TYR A 44 -12.74 8.23 -10.71
C TYR A 44 -13.24 7.94 -9.30
N GLU A 45 -13.57 8.97 -8.53
CA GLU A 45 -13.99 8.85 -7.13
C GLU A 45 -15.35 8.15 -6.95
N ASN A 46 -16.16 8.09 -8.00
CA ASN A 46 -17.45 7.41 -8.00
C ASN A 46 -17.44 6.08 -8.77
N GLY A 47 -16.28 5.57 -9.20
CA GLY A 47 -16.17 4.30 -9.92
C GLY A 47 -16.82 4.29 -11.30
N VAL A 48 -16.99 5.47 -11.92
CA VAL A 48 -17.55 5.61 -13.29
C VAL A 48 -16.49 5.33 -14.35
N SER A 49 -15.24 5.66 -14.05
CA SER A 49 -14.08 5.49 -14.92
C SER A 49 -12.84 5.23 -14.08
N GLU A 50 -11.77 4.73 -14.70
CA GLU A 50 -10.49 4.51 -14.03
C GLU A 50 -9.43 5.52 -14.50
N PRO A 51 -8.56 6.00 -13.59
CA PRO A 51 -7.38 6.75 -13.98
C PRO A 51 -6.40 5.83 -14.69
N ASP A 52 -5.71 6.34 -15.72
CA ASP A 52 -4.52 5.66 -16.23
C ASP A 52 -3.38 5.64 -15.18
N LEU A 53 -2.32 4.89 -15.45
CA LEU A 53 -1.20 4.75 -14.52
C LEU A 53 -0.56 6.09 -14.14
N GLN A 54 -0.44 7.03 -15.09
CA GLN A 54 0.23 8.32 -14.85
C GLN A 54 -0.63 9.24 -14.00
N THR A 55 -1.93 9.26 -14.26
CA THR A 55 -2.95 9.96 -13.50
C THR A 55 -3.00 9.42 -12.08
N LEU A 56 -3.03 8.09 -11.92
CA LEU A 56 -2.99 7.44 -10.62
C LEU A 56 -1.72 7.81 -9.85
N ALA A 57 -0.54 7.70 -10.46
CA ALA A 57 0.71 8.06 -9.82
C ALA A 57 0.75 9.53 -9.39
N THR A 58 0.17 10.43 -10.18
CA THR A 58 0.05 11.86 -9.85
C THR A 58 -0.85 12.09 -8.64
N LEU A 59 -2.01 11.44 -8.60
CA LEU A 59 -2.94 11.52 -7.47
C LEU A 59 -2.32 10.92 -6.20
N LEU A 60 -1.66 9.76 -6.29
CA LEU A 60 -0.99 9.12 -5.16
C LEU A 60 0.12 9.99 -4.56
N ARG A 61 0.92 10.65 -5.40
CA ARG A 61 1.95 11.61 -4.96
C ARG A 61 1.31 12.80 -4.25
N LEU A 62 0.29 13.42 -4.86
CA LEU A 62 -0.41 14.56 -4.27
C LEU A 62 -1.06 14.19 -2.93
N TYR A 63 -1.62 12.99 -2.84
CA TYR A 63 -2.30 12.52 -1.63
C TYR A 63 -1.35 11.90 -0.60
N HIS A 64 -0.04 11.85 -0.91
CA HIS A 64 0.96 10.95 -0.32
C HIS A 64 0.33 9.67 0.24
N ALA A 65 -0.29 8.91 -0.66
CA ALA A 65 -0.93 7.63 -0.40
C ALA A 65 -0.11 6.50 -1.04
N SER A 66 -0.14 5.33 -0.41
CA SER A 66 0.46 4.11 -0.96
C SER A 66 -0.49 3.45 -1.97
N ALA A 67 0.05 3.01 -3.10
CA ALA A 67 -0.69 2.20 -4.08
C ALA A 67 -1.17 0.89 -3.45
N ASP A 68 -0.35 0.23 -2.65
CA ASP A 68 -0.70 -1.01 -1.96
C ASP A 68 -1.91 -0.86 -1.05
N ARG A 69 -1.98 0.26 -0.34
CA ARG A 69 -3.13 0.59 0.52
C ARG A 69 -4.38 0.93 -0.28
N LEU A 70 -4.22 1.67 -1.38
CA LEU A 70 -5.34 2.11 -2.22
C LEU A 70 -5.96 0.94 -3.00
N LEU A 71 -5.11 0.08 -3.56
CA LEU A 71 -5.46 -1.10 -4.34
C LEU A 71 -5.70 -2.35 -3.48
N ARG A 72 -5.58 -2.22 -2.15
CA ARG A 72 -5.73 -3.32 -1.18
C ARG A 72 -4.81 -4.51 -1.49
N LEU A 73 -3.61 -4.21 -1.99
CA LEU A 73 -2.52 -5.18 -2.22
C LEU A 73 -1.80 -5.54 -0.94
N GLU A 74 -2.03 -4.76 0.14
CA GLU A 74 -1.76 -5.18 1.52
C GLU A 74 -2.37 -6.58 1.68
N SER A 75 -1.50 -7.58 1.59
CA SER A 75 -1.84 -8.98 1.72
C SER A 75 -2.69 -9.14 2.99
N ARG A 76 -3.70 -10.02 2.95
CA ARG A 76 -4.45 -10.51 4.11
C ARG A 76 -3.62 -10.35 5.39
N PRO A 77 -4.19 -9.81 6.48
CA PRO A 77 -3.40 -9.48 7.66
C PRO A 77 -2.59 -10.71 8.08
N GLN A 78 -1.29 -10.65 7.83
CA GLN A 78 -0.33 -11.33 8.70
C GLN A 78 -0.10 -10.48 9.97
N ALA A 79 -0.92 -9.44 10.19
CA ALA A 79 -1.03 -8.77 11.47
C ALA A 79 -1.89 -9.59 12.46
N ARG A 80 -1.40 -10.78 12.84
CA ARG A 80 -1.26 -10.96 14.29
C ARG A 80 -0.10 -10.03 14.64
N GLY A 81 -0.28 -9.12 15.61
CA GLY A 81 0.84 -8.30 16.07
C GLY A 81 2.05 -9.19 16.35
N LEU A 82 3.26 -8.65 16.17
CA LEU A 82 4.47 -9.40 16.50
C LEU A 82 4.31 -10.01 17.90
N SER A 83 4.59 -11.30 18.04
CA SER A 83 4.76 -11.90 19.36
C SER A 83 5.89 -11.15 20.10
N ALA A 84 5.95 -11.29 21.42
CA ALA A 84 7.02 -10.66 22.21
C ALA A 84 8.42 -11.05 21.67
N ASP A 85 8.57 -12.31 21.27
CA ASP A 85 9.81 -12.85 20.73
C ASP A 85 10.13 -12.29 19.34
N GLU A 86 9.13 -12.14 18.46
CA GLU A 86 9.30 -11.53 17.14
C GLU A 86 9.68 -10.05 17.25
N ALA A 87 9.06 -9.32 18.18
CA ALA A 87 9.39 -7.93 18.45
C ALA A 87 10.82 -7.79 19.01
N GLN A 88 11.22 -8.70 19.90
CA GLN A 88 12.57 -8.73 20.46
C GLN A 88 13.63 -9.05 19.39
N LEU A 89 13.39 -10.04 18.53
CA LEU A 89 14.27 -10.37 17.41
C LEU A 89 14.46 -9.17 16.49
N LEU A 90 13.37 -8.48 16.14
CA LEU A 90 13.40 -7.31 15.28
C LEU A 90 14.15 -6.14 15.93
N ALA A 91 13.98 -5.93 17.25
CA ALA A 91 14.69 -4.90 17.99
C ALA A 91 16.20 -5.16 18.01
N LEU A 92 16.62 -6.39 18.29
CA LEU A 92 18.03 -6.80 18.26
C LEU A 92 18.62 -6.64 16.85
N TYR A 93 17.90 -7.10 15.82
CA TYR A 93 18.35 -6.98 14.43
C TYR A 93 18.57 -5.51 14.01
N ARG A 94 17.66 -4.60 14.39
CA ARG A 94 17.77 -3.17 14.09
C ARG A 94 18.92 -2.48 14.83
N ALA A 95 19.28 -2.96 16.02
CA ALA A 95 20.38 -2.42 16.81
C ALA A 95 21.77 -2.81 16.26
N LEU A 96 21.84 -3.79 15.37
CA LEU A 96 23.10 -4.22 14.75
C LEU A 96 23.53 -3.30 13.59
N PRO A 97 24.85 -3.13 13.36
CA PRO A 97 25.39 -2.52 12.15
C PRO A 97 24.91 -3.25 10.88
N GLU A 98 24.76 -2.51 9.77
CA GLU A 98 24.29 -3.08 8.50
C GLU A 98 25.17 -4.24 8.03
N GLU A 99 26.48 -4.17 8.29
CA GLU A 99 27.46 -5.19 7.94
C GLU A 99 27.15 -6.52 8.66
N THR A 100 26.72 -6.46 9.92
CA THR A 100 26.41 -7.64 10.75
C THR A 100 25.03 -8.23 10.47
N ARG A 101 24.08 -7.43 9.97
CA ARG A 101 22.73 -7.89 9.62
C ARG A 101 22.71 -8.96 8.52
N GLY A 102 23.69 -8.90 7.60
CA GLY A 102 23.87 -9.91 6.56
C GLY A 102 24.20 -11.29 7.13
N GLU A 103 25.08 -11.34 8.13
CA GLU A 103 25.49 -12.58 8.80
C GLU A 103 24.34 -13.24 9.57
N VAL A 104 23.58 -12.42 10.32
CA VAL A 104 22.37 -12.90 11.03
C VAL A 104 21.37 -13.50 10.05
N SER A 105 21.18 -12.85 8.91
CA SER A 105 20.26 -13.32 7.86
C SER A 105 20.72 -14.64 7.23
N ALA A 106 22.04 -14.82 7.04
CA ALA A 106 22.61 -16.07 6.53
C ALA A 106 22.45 -17.22 7.54
N MET A 107 22.67 -16.96 8.83
CA MET A 107 22.53 -17.97 9.88
C MET A 107 21.08 -18.42 10.06
N LEU A 108 20.12 -17.49 10.03
CA LEU A 108 18.69 -17.83 10.08
C LEU A 108 18.25 -18.68 8.88
N ARG A 109 18.78 -18.40 7.68
CA ARG A 109 18.52 -19.23 6.49
C ARG A 109 19.06 -20.64 6.66
N ALA A 110 20.32 -20.78 7.09
CA ALA A 110 20.93 -22.08 7.30
C ALA A 110 20.14 -22.93 8.31
N LEU A 111 19.68 -22.33 9.42
CA LEU A 111 18.83 -23.01 10.41
C LEU A 111 17.47 -23.42 9.83
N ALA A 112 16.85 -22.56 9.02
CA ALA A 112 15.56 -22.86 8.39
C ALA A 112 15.67 -23.98 7.35
N ASP A 113 16.75 -24.00 6.58
CA ASP A 113 17.00 -25.04 5.57
C ASP A 113 17.30 -26.39 6.24
N HIS A 114 18.12 -26.40 7.31
CA HIS A 114 18.38 -27.61 8.09
C HIS A 114 17.12 -28.22 8.71
N HIS A 115 16.20 -27.37 9.19
CA HIS A 115 14.91 -27.82 9.70
C HIS A 115 13.99 -28.42 8.64
N ARG A 116 14.07 -27.98 7.37
CA ARG A 116 13.30 -28.58 6.26
C ARG A 116 13.86 -29.92 5.80
N GLU A 117 15.17 -30.11 5.89
CA GLU A 117 15.82 -31.38 5.52
C GLU A 117 15.63 -32.48 6.57
N SER A 118 15.33 -32.10 7.81
CA SER A 118 15.17 -33.01 8.95
C SER A 118 13.70 -33.39 9.25
N THR A 119 12.74 -32.90 8.46
CA THR A 119 11.30 -33.19 8.55
C THR A 119 10.79 -33.81 7.27
#